data_AF-A0A382RZX5-F1
#
_entry.id   AF-A0A382RZX5-F1
#
_cell.length_a   1.000
_cell.length_b   1.000
_cell.length_c   1.000
_cell.angle_alpha   90.00
_cell.angle_beta   90.00
_cell.angle_gamma   90.00
#
_symmetry.space_group_name_H-M   'P 1'
#
loop_
_entity.id
_entity.type
_entity.pdbx_description
1 polymer ?
#
loop_
_entity_poly.entity_id
_entity_poly.type
_entity_poly.pdbx_seq_one_letter_code
_entity_poly.pdbx_strand_id
1 'polypeptide(L)'
;NDVNLSIDNNDKVSRAHIRIGLKTDDYPFESPELQSVTENIWQIHNKYLITEIKSGLIIIDQHVAHERILFEEAKNAIEGNGFTSQTILFPQTVKFLPEEYEILIEITHYLEKIGFRFREFGENTIIIEGIPPDINWGNEHQIIREIIDQYISVKKIDPNFIDQIAAMYACKSAIKAGDSLKQSEIRNLIDRLFMTNHPYYCPHGRPIIINLSIDELDERFERH
;
A
#
# COMPACT_ATOMS: atom_id res chain seq x y z
N ASN A 1 0.63 2.06 -41.67
CA ASN A 1 0.32 0.69 -41.19
C ASN A 1 0.53 0.66 -39.70
N ASP A 2 -0.49 1.15 -39.00
CA ASP A 2 -0.67 1.06 -37.57
C ASP A 2 -0.75 -0.40 -37.13
N VAL A 3 -0.04 -0.74 -36.06
CA VAL A 3 -0.43 -1.85 -35.18
C VAL A 3 -0.30 -1.35 -33.75
N ASN A 4 -1.42 -0.86 -33.22
CA ASN A 4 -1.68 -0.71 -31.81
C ASN A 4 -1.53 -2.07 -31.11
N LEU A 5 -0.70 -2.14 -30.07
CA LEU A 5 -0.75 -3.20 -29.06
C LEU A 5 -1.05 -2.53 -27.72
N SER A 6 -2.35 -2.42 -27.45
CA SER A 6 -2.92 -2.20 -26.13
C SER A 6 -2.41 -3.31 -25.20
N ILE A 7 -1.49 -2.96 -24.31
CA ILE A 7 -1.03 -3.86 -23.24
C ILE A 7 -2.20 -3.98 -22.26
N ASP A 8 -2.88 -5.11 -22.33
CA ASP A 8 -4.12 -5.43 -21.62
C ASP A 8 -3.86 -5.52 -20.11
N ASN A 9 -4.63 -4.79 -19.31
CA ASN A 9 -4.51 -4.75 -17.84
C ASN A 9 -4.78 -6.13 -17.19
N ASN A 10 -5.39 -7.08 -17.91
CA ASN A 10 -5.59 -8.46 -17.49
C ASN A 10 -4.29 -9.27 -17.31
N ASP A 11 -3.21 -8.85 -17.96
CA ASP A 11 -1.96 -9.58 -17.97
C ASP A 11 -1.09 -9.31 -16.73
N LYS A 12 -1.40 -8.24 -15.98
CA LYS A 12 -0.81 -7.91 -14.67
C LYS A 12 -1.55 -8.57 -13.51
N VAL A 13 -2.88 -8.67 -13.58
CA VAL A 13 -3.70 -9.47 -12.66
C VAL A 13 -3.29 -10.95 -12.75
N SER A 14 -3.05 -11.44 -13.97
CA SER A 14 -2.56 -12.81 -14.20
C SER A 14 -1.17 -13.05 -13.62
N ARG A 15 -0.30 -12.02 -13.59
CA ARG A 15 1.05 -12.04 -12.97
C ARG A 15 1.04 -11.82 -11.45
N ALA A 16 -0.04 -11.29 -10.88
CA ALA A 16 -0.25 -11.11 -9.45
C ALA A 16 -0.57 -12.44 -8.75
N HIS A 17 -1.28 -13.33 -9.46
CA HIS A 17 -1.42 -14.71 -9.04
C HIS A 17 -0.02 -15.34 -8.88
N ILE A 18 0.92 -14.98 -9.78
CA ILE A 18 2.40 -15.22 -9.98
C ILE A 18 3.38 -15.48 -8.83
N ARG A 19 3.11 -14.92 -7.66
CA ARG A 19 4.15 -14.79 -6.63
C ARG A 19 3.56 -15.13 -5.29
N ILE A 20 3.33 -16.43 -5.11
CA ILE A 20 3.01 -17.05 -3.83
C ILE A 20 4.01 -18.16 -3.54
N GLY A 21 4.97 -17.93 -2.66
CA GLY A 21 5.90 -18.98 -2.24
C GLY A 21 7.04 -18.44 -1.39
N LEU A 22 7.09 -18.92 -0.16
CA LEU A 22 8.13 -18.57 0.79
C LEU A 22 9.33 -19.51 0.69
N LYS A 23 10.48 -18.87 0.48
CA LYS A 23 11.83 -19.37 0.19
C LYS A 23 11.98 -20.01 -1.19
N THR A 24 12.89 -19.41 -1.93
CA THR A 24 13.05 -19.32 -3.39
C THR A 24 13.21 -20.63 -4.18
N ASP A 25 13.09 -21.82 -3.58
CA ASP A 25 13.52 -23.06 -4.25
C ASP A 25 12.58 -24.27 -4.19
N ASP A 26 11.48 -24.28 -3.40
CA ASP A 26 10.80 -25.56 -3.10
C ASP A 26 9.36 -25.77 -3.63
N TYR A 27 8.62 -24.76 -4.12
CA TYR A 27 7.24 -25.00 -4.59
C TYR A 27 6.90 -24.28 -5.90
N PRO A 28 6.60 -25.01 -6.99
CA PRO A 28 6.19 -24.41 -8.24
C PRO A 28 4.80 -23.79 -8.07
N PHE A 29 4.81 -22.49 -8.30
CA PHE A 29 3.79 -21.49 -8.46
C PHE A 29 2.34 -21.91 -8.90
N GLU A 30 2.15 -23.09 -9.48
CA GLU A 30 0.82 -23.70 -9.63
C GLU A 30 0.58 -24.72 -8.51
N SER A 31 0.44 -24.28 -7.26
CA SER A 31 -0.05 -25.18 -6.21
C SER A 31 -1.59 -25.08 -6.16
N PRO A 32 -2.33 -26.16 -6.46
CA PRO A 32 -3.79 -26.21 -6.32
C PRO A 32 -4.28 -25.79 -4.93
N GLU A 33 -3.38 -25.82 -3.94
CA GLU A 33 -3.58 -25.60 -2.52
C GLU A 33 -4.04 -24.18 -2.15
N LEU A 34 -3.62 -23.14 -2.88
CA LEU A 34 -3.94 -21.74 -2.58
C LEU A 34 -5.23 -21.23 -3.25
N GLN A 35 -5.93 -22.10 -4.00
CA GLN A 35 -7.19 -21.73 -4.63
C GLN A 35 -8.26 -21.52 -3.56
N SER A 36 -8.93 -20.37 -3.60
CA SER A 36 -10.05 -20.09 -2.72
C SER A 36 -11.16 -21.11 -2.97
N VAL A 37 -11.68 -21.68 -1.88
CA VAL A 37 -12.81 -22.61 -1.93
C VAL A 37 -14.12 -21.83 -1.97
N THR A 38 -14.10 -20.59 -1.47
CA THR A 38 -15.27 -19.71 -1.41
C THR A 38 -14.93 -18.29 -1.86
N GLU A 39 -15.95 -17.51 -2.18
CA GLU A 39 -15.85 -16.06 -2.41
C GLU A 39 -15.98 -15.24 -1.11
N ASN A 40 -16.18 -15.92 0.03
CA ASN A 40 -16.47 -15.29 1.30
C ASN A 40 -15.17 -14.94 2.02
N ILE A 41 -14.97 -13.65 2.27
CA ILE A 41 -13.82 -13.15 3.02
C ILE A 41 -14.34 -12.45 4.27
N TRP A 42 -13.88 -12.93 5.41
CA TRP A 42 -14.35 -12.49 6.71
C TRP A 42 -13.36 -11.51 7.30
N GLN A 43 -13.86 -10.36 7.75
CA GLN A 43 -13.06 -9.43 8.53
C GLN A 43 -13.24 -9.74 10.03
N ILE A 44 -12.14 -10.00 10.72
CA ILE A 44 -12.10 -10.31 12.15
C ILE A 44 -11.45 -9.15 12.91
N HIS A 45 -12.17 -8.64 13.91
CA HIS A 45 -11.74 -7.52 14.77
C HIS A 45 -11.25 -6.28 14.02
N ASN A 46 -11.78 -6.04 12.80
CA ASN A 46 -11.35 -4.96 11.92
C ASN A 46 -9.81 -4.91 11.72
N LYS A 47 -9.19 -6.10 11.69
CA LYS A 47 -7.74 -6.24 11.68
C LYS A 47 -7.27 -7.33 10.73
N TYR A 48 -7.94 -8.47 10.76
CA TYR A 48 -7.56 -9.63 9.97
C TYR A 48 -8.62 -9.96 8.92
N LEU A 49 -8.17 -10.36 7.74
CA LEU A 49 -9.02 -10.94 6.71
C LEU A 49 -8.78 -12.45 6.67
N ILE A 50 -9.85 -13.24 6.67
CA ILE A 50 -9.77 -14.69 6.70
C ILE A 50 -10.61 -15.27 5.55
N THR A 51 -10.04 -16.23 4.84
CA THR A 51 -10.73 -17.00 3.80
C THR A 51 -10.25 -18.44 3.77
N GLU A 52 -11.15 -19.34 3.37
CA GLU A 52 -10.86 -20.76 3.18
C GLU A 52 -10.20 -21.00 1.81
N ILE A 53 -9.16 -21.82 1.82
CA ILE A 53 -8.45 -22.29 0.63
C ILE A 53 -8.40 -23.82 0.64
N LYS A 54 -8.05 -24.46 -0.48
CA LYS A 54 -8.08 -25.92 -0.58
C LYS A 54 -7.18 -26.63 0.44
N SER A 55 -6.06 -26.03 0.84
CA SER A 55 -5.15 -26.61 1.84
C SER A 55 -5.44 -26.22 3.28
N GLY A 56 -6.46 -25.40 3.56
CA GLY A 56 -6.76 -24.89 4.90
C GLY A 56 -7.36 -23.49 4.88
N LEU A 57 -6.76 -22.53 5.58
CA LEU A 57 -7.22 -21.14 5.59
C LEU A 57 -6.07 -20.13 5.55
N ILE A 58 -6.33 -18.99 4.91
CA ILE A 58 -5.41 -17.86 4.87
C ILE A 58 -5.89 -16.79 5.84
N ILE A 59 -4.95 -16.19 6.58
CA ILE A 59 -5.13 -15.01 7.41
C ILE A 59 -4.24 -13.90 6.88
N ILE A 60 -4.81 -12.72 6.64
CA ILE A 60 -4.10 -11.53 6.14
C ILE A 60 -4.23 -10.41 7.17
N ASP A 61 -3.12 -9.78 7.55
CA ASP A 61 -3.16 -8.53 8.32
C ASP A 61 -3.49 -7.37 7.38
N GLN A 62 -4.70 -6.80 7.51
CA GLN A 62 -5.21 -5.80 6.57
C GLN A 62 -4.37 -4.50 6.58
N HIS A 63 -3.83 -4.12 7.74
CA HIS A 63 -3.10 -2.87 7.89
C HIS A 63 -1.73 -3.00 7.23
N VAL A 64 -1.02 -4.07 7.56
CA VAL A 64 0.31 -4.33 7.00
C VAL A 64 0.23 -4.64 5.49
N ALA A 65 -0.85 -5.28 5.05
CA ALA A 65 -1.15 -5.44 3.62
C ALA A 65 -1.28 -4.09 2.91
N HIS A 66 -2.07 -3.17 3.47
CA HIS A 66 -2.26 -1.86 2.85
C HIS A 66 -0.98 -1.03 2.85
N GLU A 67 -0.20 -1.05 3.93
CA GLU A 67 1.13 -0.41 3.95
C GLU A 67 2.04 -0.96 2.83
N ARG A 68 2.02 -2.28 2.59
CA ARG A 68 2.84 -2.88 1.53
C ARG A 68 2.44 -2.40 0.15
N ILE A 69 1.14 -2.36 -0.11
CA ILE A 69 0.58 -1.88 -1.37
C ILE A 69 1.01 -0.44 -1.62
N LEU A 70 0.71 0.47 -0.69
CA LEU A 70 1.00 1.89 -0.83
C LEU A 70 2.49 2.18 -0.96
N PHE A 71 3.34 1.40 -0.27
CA PHE A 71 4.79 1.54 -0.38
C PHE A 71 5.28 1.24 -1.80
N GLU A 72 4.91 0.08 -2.35
CA GLU A 72 5.35 -0.30 -3.69
C GLU A 72 4.75 0.60 -4.76
N GLU A 73 3.48 0.94 -4.61
CA GLU A 73 2.78 1.90 -5.46
C GLU A 73 3.52 3.25 -5.45
N ALA A 74 3.76 3.87 -4.29
CA ALA A 74 4.42 5.17 -4.19
C ALA A 74 5.86 5.13 -4.74
N LYS A 75 6.60 4.06 -4.47
CA LYS A 75 7.94 3.87 -5.04
C LYS A 75 7.91 3.85 -6.56
N ASN A 76 7.04 3.02 -7.15
CA ASN A 76 6.88 2.94 -8.59
C ASN A 76 6.42 4.29 -9.21
N ALA A 77 5.59 5.04 -8.49
CA ALA A 77 5.14 6.36 -8.92
C ALA A 77 6.28 7.37 -8.95
N ILE A 78 7.09 7.42 -7.89
CA ILE A 78 8.28 8.28 -7.79
C ILE A 78 9.28 7.96 -8.90
N GLU A 79 9.61 6.68 -9.10
CA GLU A 79 10.60 6.24 -10.09
C GLU A 79 10.09 6.33 -11.53
N GLY A 80 8.76 6.33 -11.72
CA GLY A 80 8.11 6.33 -13.02
C GLY A 80 7.40 7.64 -13.36
N ASN A 81 6.18 7.53 -13.89
CA ASN A 81 5.39 8.65 -14.40
C ASN A 81 4.56 9.38 -13.32
N GLY A 82 4.50 8.86 -12.09
CA GLY A 82 3.66 9.38 -11.02
C GLY A 82 2.20 8.88 -11.07
N PHE A 83 1.42 9.25 -10.06
CA PHE A 83 -0.01 8.96 -9.95
C PHE A 83 -0.91 10.04 -10.53
N THR A 84 -2.13 9.62 -10.87
CA THR A 84 -3.24 10.54 -11.05
C THR A 84 -3.64 11.11 -9.70
N SER A 85 -3.56 12.43 -9.56
CA SER A 85 -4.06 13.16 -8.41
C SER A 85 -5.59 13.26 -8.43
N GLN A 86 -6.21 13.19 -7.25
CA GLN A 86 -7.60 13.55 -7.04
C GLN A 86 -7.69 15.02 -6.61
N THR A 87 -8.33 15.85 -7.43
CA THR A 87 -8.62 17.25 -7.07
C THR A 87 -9.61 17.30 -5.90
N ILE A 88 -9.29 18.13 -4.91
CA ILE A 88 -10.17 18.35 -3.76
C ILE A 88 -11.13 19.52 -4.01
N LEU A 89 -12.37 19.42 -3.50
CA LEU A 89 -13.40 20.44 -3.71
C LEU A 89 -13.08 21.77 -3.02
N PHE A 90 -12.39 21.70 -1.88
CA PHE A 90 -12.03 22.86 -1.05
C PHE A 90 -10.52 22.86 -0.81
N PRO A 91 -9.74 23.53 -1.68
CA PRO A 91 -8.30 23.66 -1.49
C PRO A 91 -7.95 24.18 -0.10
N GLN A 92 -6.93 23.60 0.52
CA GLN A 92 -6.49 23.97 1.87
C GLN A 92 -5.26 24.86 1.80
N THR A 93 -5.33 26.05 2.38
CA THR A 93 -4.17 26.93 2.56
C THR A 93 -3.43 26.54 3.84
N VAL A 94 -2.17 26.15 3.71
CA VAL A 94 -1.35 25.69 4.83
C VAL A 94 -0.10 26.54 4.93
N LYS A 95 0.10 27.13 6.11
CA LYS A 95 1.32 27.85 6.48
C LYS A 95 2.24 26.95 7.31
N PHE A 96 3.51 26.96 6.95
CA PHE A 96 4.59 26.18 7.56
C PHE A 96 5.58 27.10 8.27
N LEU A 97 6.35 26.52 9.20
CA LEU A 97 7.56 27.16 9.71
C LEU A 97 8.62 27.23 8.59
N PRO A 98 9.58 28.18 8.63
CA PRO A 98 10.59 28.31 7.59
C PRO A 98 11.35 27.01 7.30
N GLU A 99 11.77 26.28 8.35
CA GLU A 99 12.48 25.00 8.22
C GLU A 99 11.60 23.89 7.62
N GLU A 100 10.34 23.79 8.03
CA GLU A 100 9.38 22.84 7.46
C GLU A 100 9.12 23.13 5.98
N TYR A 101 9.05 24.41 5.61
CA TYR A 101 8.80 24.84 4.24
C TYR A 101 10.00 24.52 3.33
N GLU A 102 11.23 24.75 3.80
CA GLU A 102 12.43 24.37 3.04
C GLU A 102 12.44 22.87 2.73
N ILE A 103 12.07 22.05 3.71
CA ILE A 103 11.94 20.59 3.54
C ILE A 103 10.82 20.24 2.59
N LEU A 104 9.65 20.86 2.75
CA LEU A 104 8.52 20.66 1.85
C LEU A 104 8.94 20.90 0.40
N ILE A 105 9.63 22.02 0.11
CA ILE A 105 10.13 22.34 -1.23
C ILE A 105 11.13 21.28 -1.72
N GLU A 106 12.02 20.80 -0.86
CA GLU A 106 12.97 19.72 -1.19
C GLU A 106 12.26 18.42 -1.60
N ILE A 107 11.18 18.05 -0.91
CA ILE A 107 10.45 16.79 -1.18
C ILE A 107 9.24 16.95 -2.12
N THR A 108 8.91 18.18 -2.54
CA THR A 108 7.71 18.50 -3.32
C THR A 108 7.63 17.66 -4.59
N HIS A 109 8.73 17.52 -5.33
CA HIS A 109 8.76 16.72 -6.56
C HIS A 109 8.29 15.27 -6.33
N TYR A 110 8.68 14.65 -5.22
CA TYR A 110 8.30 13.28 -4.88
C TYR A 110 6.84 13.18 -4.44
N LEU A 111 6.38 14.15 -3.64
CA LEU A 111 4.98 14.23 -3.22
C LEU A 111 4.04 14.44 -4.42
N GLU A 112 4.44 15.26 -5.38
CA GLU A 112 3.70 15.45 -6.64
C GLU A 112 3.64 14.17 -7.48
N LYS A 113 4.74 13.39 -7.52
CA LYS A 113 4.74 12.06 -8.14
C LYS A 113 3.80 11.09 -7.44
N ILE A 114 3.64 11.17 -6.12
CA ILE A 114 2.66 10.39 -5.35
C ILE A 114 1.22 10.94 -5.54
N GLY A 115 1.04 12.05 -6.27
CA GLY A 115 -0.28 12.57 -6.62
C GLY A 115 -0.80 13.67 -5.70
N PHE A 116 0.03 14.24 -4.84
CA PHE A 116 -0.28 15.55 -4.27
C PHE A 116 -0.20 16.64 -5.34
N ARG A 117 -0.95 17.73 -5.16
CA ARG A 117 -0.81 18.93 -5.98
C ARG A 117 -0.78 20.15 -5.09
N PHE A 118 0.26 20.96 -5.28
CA PHE A 118 0.51 22.15 -4.50
C PHE A 118 0.54 23.37 -5.41
N ARG A 119 0.19 24.51 -4.83
CA ARG A 119 0.44 25.83 -5.40
C ARG A 119 1.04 26.72 -4.33
N GLU A 120 2.16 27.35 -4.62
CA GLU A 120 2.74 28.34 -3.72
C GLU A 120 1.80 29.52 -3.50
N PHE A 121 1.72 30.03 -2.26
CA PHE A 121 0.82 31.12 -1.89
C PHE A 121 1.42 32.01 -0.80
N GLY A 122 2.33 32.91 -1.17
CA GLY A 122 2.97 33.84 -0.23
C GLY A 122 4.09 33.19 0.57
N GLU A 123 4.44 33.77 1.71
CA GLU A 123 5.61 33.37 2.50
C GLU A 123 5.36 32.08 3.29
N ASN A 124 6.20 31.06 3.05
CA ASN A 124 6.16 29.73 3.67
C ASN A 124 4.77 29.07 3.66
N THR A 125 4.00 29.29 2.60
CA THR A 125 2.59 28.91 2.53
C THR A 125 2.28 28.29 1.18
N ILE A 126 1.57 27.17 1.20
CA ILE A 126 1.07 26.50 0.00
C ILE A 126 -0.45 26.33 0.06
N ILE A 127 -1.05 26.11 -1.10
CA ILE A 127 -2.42 25.66 -1.25
C ILE A 127 -2.36 24.22 -1.78
N ILE A 128 -2.99 23.30 -1.07
CA ILE A 128 -3.16 21.91 -1.51
C ILE A 128 -4.41 21.88 -2.40
N GLU A 129 -4.25 21.47 -3.65
CA GLU A 129 -5.34 21.44 -4.66
C GLU A 129 -5.71 20.01 -5.07
N GLY A 130 -4.86 19.04 -4.73
CA GLY A 130 -5.11 17.64 -5.01
C GLY A 130 -4.29 16.72 -4.12
N ILE A 131 -4.80 15.50 -3.97
CA ILE A 131 -4.26 14.48 -3.09
C ILE A 131 -4.20 13.12 -3.80
N PRO A 132 -3.36 12.19 -3.33
CA PRO A 132 -3.41 10.79 -3.74
C PRO A 132 -4.78 10.15 -3.47
N PRO A 133 -5.23 9.18 -4.28
CA PRO A 133 -6.57 8.57 -4.15
C PRO A 133 -6.77 7.80 -2.84
N ASP A 134 -5.70 7.29 -2.22
CA ASP A 134 -5.76 6.54 -0.96
C ASP A 134 -5.84 7.45 0.29
N ILE A 135 -5.81 8.77 0.13
CA ILE A 135 -5.96 9.72 1.24
C ILE A 135 -7.41 10.21 1.32
N ASN A 136 -7.98 10.11 2.53
CA ASN A 136 -9.28 10.69 2.83
C ASN A 136 -9.20 12.23 2.91
N TRP A 137 -10.21 12.91 2.37
CA TRP A 137 -10.34 14.36 2.44
C TRP A 137 -10.31 14.87 3.89
N GLY A 138 -9.56 15.95 4.12
CA GLY A 138 -9.35 16.58 5.43
C GLY A 138 -8.10 16.11 6.17
N ASN A 139 -7.46 15.03 5.73
CA ASN A 139 -6.23 14.51 6.35
C ASN A 139 -4.94 14.98 5.65
N GLU A 140 -5.03 15.62 4.49
CA GLU A 140 -3.89 15.98 3.66
C GLU A 140 -2.84 16.81 4.38
N HIS A 141 -3.28 17.83 5.11
CA HIS A 141 -2.39 18.71 5.87
C HIS A 141 -1.65 17.93 6.98
N GLN A 142 -2.38 17.09 7.71
CA GLN A 142 -1.79 16.27 8.77
C GLN A 142 -0.75 15.30 8.19
N ILE A 143 -1.08 14.60 7.10
CA ILE A 143 -0.18 13.64 6.47
C ILE A 143 1.10 14.32 5.97
N ILE A 144 0.99 15.49 5.33
CA ILE A 144 2.16 16.24 4.85
C ILE A 144 3.06 16.64 6.02
N ARG A 145 2.48 17.17 7.11
CA ARG A 145 3.26 17.51 8.31
C ARG A 145 3.94 16.30 8.92
N GLU A 146 3.24 15.19 9.05
CA GLU A 146 3.81 13.97 9.60
C GLU A 146 4.95 13.41 8.72
N ILE A 147 4.86 13.55 7.40
CA ILE A 147 5.96 13.21 6.47
C ILE A 147 7.16 14.14 6.71
N ILE A 148 6.94 15.45 6.84
CA ILE A 148 8.00 16.44 7.11
C ILE A 148 8.67 16.15 8.46
N ASP A 149 7.88 15.93 9.52
CA ASP A 149 8.39 15.63 10.87
C ASP A 149 9.25 14.37 10.87
N GLN A 150 8.77 13.32 10.19
CA GLN A 150 9.52 12.07 10.09
C GLN A 150 10.79 12.24 9.25
N TYR A 151 10.74 13.03 8.18
CA TYR A 151 11.91 13.38 7.38
C TYR A 151 12.99 14.12 8.21
N ILE A 152 12.60 15.10 9.03
CA ILE A 152 13.49 15.81 9.96
C ILE A 152 14.18 14.81 10.90
N SER A 153 13.41 13.85 11.43
CA SER A 153 13.90 12.89 12.42
C SER A 153 14.96 11.92 11.87
N VAL A 154 14.86 11.55 10.58
CA VAL A 154 15.73 10.54 9.96
C VAL A 154 17.11 11.10 9.56
N LYS A 155 17.24 12.43 9.39
CA LYS A 155 18.44 13.15 8.87
C LYS A 155 18.89 12.67 7.48
N LYS A 156 19.34 13.62 6.63
CA LYS A 156 19.78 13.44 5.23
C LYS A 156 20.98 12.49 5.02
N ILE A 157 20.90 11.21 5.35
CA ILE A 157 21.97 10.25 5.05
C ILE A 157 21.37 8.86 4.81
N ASP A 158 20.70 8.67 3.67
CA ASP A 158 20.42 7.33 3.18
C ASP A 158 20.49 7.29 1.65
N PRO A 159 21.26 6.37 1.04
CA PRO A 159 21.24 6.14 -0.40
C PRO A 159 19.86 5.75 -0.95
N ASN A 160 18.87 5.43 -0.10
CA ASN A 160 17.54 5.01 -0.52
C ASN A 160 16.41 6.00 -0.16
N PHE A 161 16.66 7.28 -0.45
CA PHE A 161 15.73 8.39 -0.20
C PHE A 161 14.29 8.15 -0.68
N ILE A 162 14.14 7.56 -1.87
CA ILE A 162 12.83 7.25 -2.47
C ILE A 162 12.05 6.28 -1.58
N ASP A 163 12.70 5.22 -1.10
CA ASP A 163 12.06 4.23 -0.23
C ASP A 163 11.63 4.86 1.10
N GLN A 164 12.39 5.84 1.61
CA GLN A 164 11.98 6.56 2.82
C GLN A 164 10.70 7.37 2.58
N ILE A 165 10.64 8.17 1.52
CA ILE A 165 9.43 8.96 1.20
C ILE A 165 8.23 8.02 0.98
N ALA A 166 8.41 6.93 0.22
CA ALA A 166 7.36 5.95 -0.03
C ALA A 166 6.89 5.27 1.27
N ALA A 167 7.80 4.91 2.17
CA ALA A 167 7.46 4.29 3.46
C ALA A 167 6.71 5.25 4.39
N MET A 168 7.13 6.52 4.44
CA MET A 168 6.43 7.55 5.22
C MET A 168 5.01 7.74 4.70
N TYR A 169 4.85 7.91 3.38
CA TYR A 169 3.53 8.01 2.75
C TYR A 169 2.65 6.79 3.06
N ALA A 170 3.18 5.58 2.90
CA ALA A 170 2.45 4.34 3.13
C ALA A 170 1.97 4.22 4.58
N CYS A 171 2.85 4.49 5.55
CA CYS A 171 2.51 4.41 6.97
C CYS A 171 1.40 5.40 7.36
N LYS A 172 1.38 6.61 6.76
CA LYS A 172 0.41 7.65 7.10
C LYS A 172 -0.90 7.55 6.33
N SER A 173 -0.88 6.91 5.16
CA SER A 173 -2.05 6.79 4.28
C SER A 173 -2.72 5.41 4.36
N ALA A 174 -2.07 4.43 4.98
CA ALA A 174 -2.64 3.09 5.15
C ALA A 174 -3.92 3.11 6.01
N ILE A 175 -4.73 2.07 5.79
CA ILE A 175 -5.94 1.79 6.53
C ILE A 175 -5.52 1.61 7.99
N LYS A 176 -6.19 2.27 8.93
CA LYS A 176 -5.80 2.16 10.34
C LYS A 176 -6.27 0.81 10.88
N ALA A 177 -5.50 0.27 11.82
CA ALA A 177 -5.96 -0.87 12.59
C ALA A 177 -7.27 -0.51 13.29
N GLY A 178 -8.34 -1.26 13.03
CA GLY A 178 -9.68 -0.98 13.56
C GLY A 178 -10.71 -0.50 12.53
N ASP A 179 -10.29 -0.17 11.30
CA ASP A 179 -11.20 0.24 10.23
C ASP A 179 -12.00 -0.95 9.69
N SER A 180 -13.33 -0.81 9.62
CA SER A 180 -14.20 -1.81 9.01
C SER A 180 -14.23 -1.63 7.49
N LEU A 181 -14.09 -2.73 6.75
CA LEU A 181 -14.05 -2.72 5.29
C LEU A 181 -15.29 -3.38 4.71
N LYS A 182 -15.84 -2.78 3.66
CA LYS A 182 -16.88 -3.41 2.83
C LYS A 182 -16.28 -4.55 2.02
N GLN A 183 -17.10 -5.51 1.60
CA GLN A 183 -16.66 -6.65 0.80
C GLN A 183 -15.94 -6.24 -0.50
N SER A 184 -16.36 -5.15 -1.15
CA SER A 184 -15.66 -4.61 -2.32
C SER A 184 -14.27 -4.07 -2.00
N GLU A 185 -14.11 -3.42 -0.83
CA GLU A 185 -12.83 -2.87 -0.38
C GLU A 185 -11.88 -3.99 0.04
N ILE A 186 -12.39 -5.03 0.69
CA ILE A 186 -11.65 -6.26 1.02
C ILE A 186 -11.08 -6.92 -0.24
N ARG A 187 -11.92 -7.12 -1.27
CA ARG A 187 -11.48 -7.71 -2.54
C ARG A 187 -10.43 -6.84 -3.22
N ASN A 188 -10.67 -5.54 -3.30
CA ASN A 188 -9.71 -4.62 -3.89
C ASN A 188 -8.36 -4.61 -3.16
N LEU A 189 -8.37 -4.65 -1.82
CA LEU A 189 -7.14 -4.74 -1.01
C LEU A 189 -6.36 -6.02 -1.34
N ILE A 190 -7.04 -7.16 -1.42
CA ILE A 190 -6.41 -8.44 -1.69
C ILE A 190 -5.84 -8.48 -3.12
N ASP A 191 -6.61 -8.02 -4.11
CA ASP A 191 -6.17 -7.95 -5.50
C ASP A 191 -4.92 -7.07 -5.62
N ARG A 192 -4.93 -5.88 -5.01
CA ARG A 192 -3.79 -4.96 -4.98
C ARG A 192 -2.60 -5.58 -4.24
N LEU A 193 -2.82 -6.28 -3.13
CA LEU A 193 -1.74 -6.94 -2.38
C LEU A 193 -1.00 -7.93 -3.27
N PHE A 194 -1.73 -8.82 -3.97
CA PHE A 194 -1.10 -9.81 -4.84
C PHE A 194 -0.43 -9.19 -6.08
N MET A 195 -0.80 -7.98 -6.49
CA MET A 195 -0.10 -7.24 -7.54
C MET A 195 1.28 -6.70 -7.11
N THR A 196 1.55 -6.65 -5.80
CA THR A 196 2.86 -6.24 -5.28
C THR A 196 3.94 -7.29 -5.58
N ASN A 197 5.19 -6.86 -5.62
CA ASN A 197 6.33 -7.76 -5.84
C ASN A 197 6.58 -8.68 -4.64
N HIS A 198 6.26 -8.24 -3.42
CA HIS A 198 6.44 -9.08 -2.21
C HIS A 198 5.20 -9.06 -1.28
N PRO A 199 4.14 -9.82 -1.60
CA PRO A 199 2.88 -9.81 -0.85
C PRO A 199 2.95 -10.50 0.52
N TYR A 200 3.98 -11.30 0.82
CA TYR A 200 4.07 -12.06 2.07
C TYR A 200 4.71 -11.31 3.23
N TYR A 201 5.55 -10.32 2.95
CA TYR A 201 6.36 -9.67 3.98
C TYR A 201 6.32 -8.17 3.84
N CYS A 202 6.16 -7.50 4.98
CA CYS A 202 6.38 -6.07 5.04
C CYS A 202 7.89 -5.77 4.87
N PRO A 203 8.26 -4.52 4.56
CA PRO A 203 9.66 -4.10 4.45
C PRO A 203 10.51 -4.41 5.70
N HIS A 204 9.89 -4.56 6.87
CA HIS A 204 10.54 -4.90 8.14
C HIS A 204 10.55 -6.41 8.47
N GLY A 205 10.12 -7.26 7.54
CA GLY A 205 10.16 -8.73 7.70
C GLY A 205 9.01 -9.35 8.49
N ARG A 206 7.96 -8.60 8.84
CA ARG A 206 6.74 -9.18 9.43
C ARG A 206 5.90 -9.87 8.35
N PRO A 207 5.32 -11.05 8.63
CA PRO A 207 4.42 -11.70 7.69
C PRO A 207 3.13 -10.89 7.53
N ILE A 208 2.70 -10.73 6.29
CA ILE A 208 1.42 -10.12 5.89
C ILE A 208 0.35 -11.21 5.78
N ILE A 209 0.74 -12.36 5.22
CA ILE A 209 -0.12 -13.50 4.94
C ILE A 209 0.40 -14.69 5.75
N ILE A 210 -0.50 -15.35 6.46
CA ILE A 210 -0.26 -16.61 7.17
C ILE A 210 -1.19 -17.67 6.58
N ASN A 211 -0.65 -18.85 6.26
CA ASN A 211 -1.42 -20.02 5.90
C ASN A 211 -1.47 -20.97 7.10
N LEU A 212 -2.66 -21.37 7.52
CA LEU A 212 -2.87 -22.47 8.46
C LEU A 212 -3.41 -23.66 7.68
N SER A 213 -2.61 -24.72 7.59
CA SER A 213 -3.01 -25.94 6.87
C SER A 213 -4.09 -26.70 7.62
N ILE A 214 -4.80 -27.58 6.91
CA ILE A 214 -5.77 -28.48 7.54
C ILE A 214 -5.10 -29.38 8.59
N ASP A 215 -3.89 -29.87 8.32
CA ASP A 215 -3.13 -30.70 9.26
C ASP A 215 -2.78 -29.92 10.55
N GLU A 216 -2.38 -28.65 10.43
CA GLU A 216 -2.10 -27.79 11.59
C GLU A 216 -3.38 -27.49 12.39
N LEU A 217 -4.52 -27.35 11.72
CA LEU A 217 -5.81 -27.20 12.38
C LEU A 217 -6.19 -28.47 13.13
N ASP A 218 -6.08 -29.63 12.48
CA ASP A 218 -6.41 -30.93 13.09
C ASP A 218 -5.50 -31.22 14.30
N GLU A 219 -4.20 -30.94 14.21
CA GLU A 219 -3.26 -31.04 15.34
C GLU A 219 -3.72 -30.18 16.54
N ARG A 220 -4.14 -28.94 16.30
CA ARG A 220 -4.65 -28.04 17.35
C ARG A 220 -5.96 -28.50 17.99
N PHE A 221 -6.70 -29.38 17.33
CA PHE A 221 -7.89 -30.03 17.86
C PHE A 221 -7.63 -31.45 18.40
N GLU A 222 -6.36 -31.86 18.51
CA GLU A 222 -5.96 -33.21 18.93
C GLU A 222 -6.60 -34.30 18.05
N ARG A 223 -6.74 -34.00 16.75
CA ARG A 223 -7.18 -34.95 15.71
C ARG A 223 -5.95 -35.44 14.95
N HIS A 224 -5.81 -36.76 14.86
CA HIS A 224 -4.71 -37.46 14.18
C HIS A 224 -5.27 -38.36 13.09
#